data_AF-A0A660VE41-F1
#
_entry.id   AF-A0A660VE41-F1
#
_cell.length_a   1.000
_cell.length_b   1.000
_cell.length_c   1.000
_cell.angle_alpha   90.00
_cell.angle_beta   90.00
_cell.angle_gamma   90.00
#
_symmetry.space_group_name_H-M   'P 1'
#
loop_
_entity.id
_entity.type
_entity.pdbx_description
1 polymer ?
#
loop_
_entity_poly.entity_id
_entity_poly.type
_entity_poly.pdbx_seq_one_letter_code
_entity_poly.pdbx_strand_id
1 'polypeptide(L)'
;MPVFSAAMVAIGVGVVGVIYAFISYLLVKRVSPGSERMREIAGAIRSGAMVFLKREYQMVAIFVAVVFAVLFWQLGWQTAIAYLGGAFCS
;
A
#
# COMPACT_ATOMS: atom_id res chain seq x y z
N MET A 1 9.33 -1.68 30.76
CA MET A 1 9.84 -2.90 30.09
C MET A 1 8.80 -3.70 29.28
N PRO A 2 7.47 -3.71 29.54
CA PRO A 2 6.53 -4.52 28.72
C PRO A 2 6.19 -3.90 27.35
N VAL A 3 6.36 -2.59 27.18
CA VAL A 3 6.12 -1.90 25.89
C VAL A 3 7.17 -2.27 24.84
N PHE A 4 8.43 -2.46 25.26
CA PHE A 4 9.53 -2.81 24.36
C PHE A 4 9.38 -4.22 23.78
N SER A 5 8.97 -5.20 24.60
CA SER A 5 8.71 -6.56 24.12
C SER A 5 7.51 -6.61 23.17
N ALA A 6 6.43 -5.88 23.47
CA ALA A 6 5.26 -5.80 22.58
C ALA A 6 5.60 -5.18 21.21
N ALA A 7 6.40 -4.11 21.19
CA ALA A 7 6.84 -3.46 19.95
C ALA A 7 7.70 -4.39 19.07
N MET A 8 8.63 -5.14 19.66
CA MET A 8 9.46 -6.10 18.91
C MET A 8 8.62 -7.23 18.32
N VAL A 9 7.62 -7.73 19.07
CA VAL A 9 6.69 -8.75 18.56
C VAL A 9 5.87 -8.20 17.40
N ALA A 10 5.34 -6.98 17.50
CA ALA A 10 4.57 -6.35 16.43
C ALA A 10 5.39 -6.18 15.14
N ILE A 11 6.64 -5.74 15.25
CA ILE A 11 7.57 -5.62 14.11
C ILE A 11 7.83 -7.01 13.50
N GLY A 12 8.09 -8.02 14.33
CA GLY A 12 8.30 -9.40 13.88
C GLY A 12 7.11 -9.95 13.09
N VAL A 13 5.88 -9.75 13.58
CA VAL A 13 4.65 -10.15 12.88
C VAL A 13 4.50 -9.41 11.55
N GLY A 14 4.78 -8.11 11.51
CA GLY A 14 4.76 -7.32 10.28
C GLY A 14 5.72 -7.87 9.21
N VAL A 15 6.96 -8.18 9.60
CA VAL A 15 7.97 -8.77 8.69
C VAL A 15 7.50 -10.13 8.17
N VAL A 16 7.00 -11.00 9.05
CA VAL A 16 6.46 -12.31 8.65
C VAL A 16 5.28 -12.16 7.68
N GLY A 17 4.40 -11.18 7.91
CA GLY A 17 3.28 -10.89 7.01
C GLY A 17 3.73 -10.50 5.61
N VAL A 18 4.74 -9.63 5.48
CA VAL A 18 5.31 -9.23 4.18
C VAL A 18 5.98 -10.43 3.49
N ILE A 19 6.73 -11.25 4.22
CA ILE A 19 7.35 -12.47 3.67
C ILE A 19 6.28 -13.42 3.14
N TYR A 20 5.20 -13.63 3.91
CA TYR A 20 4.09 -14.48 3.50
C TYR A 20 3.39 -13.94 2.24
N ALA A 21 3.11 -12.64 2.18
CA ALA A 21 2.52 -12.00 1.00
C ALA A 21 3.41 -12.18 -0.24
N PHE A 22 4.73 -12.05 -0.07
CA PHE A 22 5.69 -12.26 -1.15
C PHE A 22 5.73 -13.72 -1.63
N ILE A 23 5.70 -14.69 -0.72
CA ILE A 23 5.62 -16.12 -1.08
C ILE A 23 4.31 -16.40 -1.84
N SER A 24 3.17 -15.91 -1.35
CA SER A 24 1.87 -16.05 -2.01
C SER A 24 1.88 -15.46 -3.42
N TYR A 25 2.48 -14.28 -3.61
CA TYR A 25 2.68 -13.69 -4.93
C TYR A 25 3.49 -14.61 -5.86
N LEU A 26 4.61 -15.17 -5.38
CA LEU A 26 5.43 -16.08 -6.19
C LEU A 26 4.68 -17.37 -6.55
N LEU A 27 3.88 -17.91 -5.64
CA LEU A 27 3.06 -19.09 -5.88
C LEU A 27 2.01 -18.82 -6.98
N VAL A 28 1.27 -17.72 -6.87
CA VAL A 28 0.25 -17.35 -7.86
C VAL A 28 0.89 -17.02 -9.21
N LYS A 29 2.03 -16.33 -9.23
CA LYS A 29 2.75 -15.97 -10.47
C LYS A 29 3.19 -17.19 -11.29
N ARG A 30 3.43 -18.34 -10.65
CA ARG A 30 3.83 -19.58 -11.33
C ARG A 30 2.66 -20.28 -12.04
N VAL A 31 1.42 -19.91 -11.73
CA VAL A 31 0.23 -20.49 -12.36
C VAL A 31 0.16 -20.05 -13.83
N SER A 32 -0.16 -20.99 -14.72
CA SER A 32 -0.34 -20.70 -16.15
C SER A 32 -1.43 -19.63 -16.34
N PRO A 33 -1.20 -18.60 -17.16
CA PRO A 33 -2.17 -17.52 -17.39
C PRO A 33 -3.37 -17.95 -18.25
N GLY A 34 -3.49 -19.24 -18.57
CA GLY A 34 -4.63 -19.82 -19.29
C GLY A 34 -4.52 -19.71 -20.81
N SER A 35 -5.68 -19.69 -21.48
CA SER A 35 -5.79 -19.58 -22.93
C SER A 35 -5.41 -18.20 -23.44
N GLU A 36 -5.17 -18.08 -24.75
CA GLU A 36 -4.92 -16.78 -25.42
C GLU A 36 -6.04 -15.77 -25.13
N ARG A 37 -7.30 -16.20 -25.26
CA ARG A 37 -8.46 -15.35 -24.94
C ARG A 37 -8.48 -14.89 -23.48
N MET A 38 -8.08 -15.75 -22.54
CA MET A 38 -7.99 -15.39 -21.12
C MET A 38 -6.91 -14.32 -20.89
N ARG A 39 -5.75 -14.47 -21.54
CA ARG A 39 -4.65 -13.50 -21.45
C ARG A 39 -5.01 -12.13 -22.00
N GLU A 40 -5.72 -12.08 -23.13
CA GLU A 40 -6.21 -10.82 -23.72
C GLU A 40 -7.15 -10.07 -22.77
N ILE A 41 -8.15 -10.76 -22.24
CA ILE A 41 -9.14 -10.18 -21.32
C ILE A 41 -8.44 -9.69 -20.04
N ALA A 42 -7.56 -10.51 -19.45
CA ALA A 42 -6.79 -10.13 -18.27
C ALA A 42 -5.91 -8.90 -18.53
N GLY A 43 -5.31 -8.79 -19.72
CA GLY A 43 -4.55 -7.62 -20.14
C GLY A 43 -5.40 -6.36 -20.21
N ALA A 44 -6.58 -6.43 -20.82
CA ALA A 44 -7.52 -5.31 -20.90
C ALA A 44 -7.98 -4.86 -19.51
N ILE A 45 -8.37 -5.80 -18.63
CA ILE A 45 -8.75 -5.51 -17.24
C ILE A 45 -7.61 -4.83 -16.49
N ARG A 46 -6.39 -5.37 -16.58
CA ARG A 46 -5.20 -4.77 -15.94
C ARG A 46 -4.97 -3.34 -16.43
N SER A 47 -5.06 -3.10 -17.74
CA SER A 47 -4.85 -1.77 -18.30
C SER A 47 -5.89 -0.77 -17.79
N GLY A 48 -7.18 -1.15 -17.76
CA GLY A 48 -8.25 -0.32 -17.23
C GLY A 48 -8.09 -0.04 -15.73
N ALA A 49 -7.76 -1.06 -14.94
CA ALA A 49 -7.51 -0.92 -13.51
C ALA A 49 -6.36 0.06 -13.22
N MET A 50 -5.25 -0.02 -13.98
CA MET A 50 -4.13 0.91 -13.80
C MET A 50 -4.49 2.36 -14.19
N VAL A 51 -5.35 2.56 -15.19
CA VAL A 51 -5.86 3.90 -15.55
C VAL A 51 -6.72 4.46 -14.42
N PHE A 52 -7.63 3.66 -13.87
CA PHE A 52 -8.48 4.05 -12.74
C PHE A 52 -7.64 4.40 -11.51
N LEU A 53 -6.75 3.49 -11.08
CA LEU A 53 -5.89 3.71 -9.92
C LEU A 53 -5.05 4.97 -10.06
N LYS A 54 -4.49 5.23 -11.25
CA LYS A 54 -3.74 6.46 -11.49
C LYS A 54 -4.58 7.71 -11.25
N ARG A 55 -5.83 7.73 -11.72
CA ARG A 55 -6.73 8.88 -11.52
C ARG A 55 -7.15 9.03 -10.05
N GLU A 56 -7.42 7.93 -9.38
CA GLU A 56 -7.74 7.92 -7.95
C GLU A 56 -6.57 8.43 -7.11
N TYR A 57 -5.37 7.86 -7.28
CA TYR A 57 -4.17 8.29 -6.55
C TYR A 57 -3.80 9.75 -6.80
N GLN A 58 -4.10 10.30 -7.98
CA GLN A 58 -3.91 11.74 -8.22
C GLN A 58 -4.82 12.61 -7.34
N MET A 59 -6.10 12.23 -7.20
CA MET A 59 -7.04 12.95 -6.34
C MET A 59 -6.69 12.76 -4.86
N VAL A 60 -6.33 11.54 -4.46
CA VAL A 60 -5.91 11.22 -3.09
C VAL A 60 -4.62 11.97 -2.73
N ALA A 61 -3.66 12.10 -3.63
CA ALA A 61 -2.42 12.84 -3.37
C ALA A 61 -2.66 14.32 -3.05
N ILE A 62 -3.61 14.95 -3.75
CA ILE A 62 -4.01 16.33 -3.45
C ILE A 62 -4.64 16.41 -2.06
N PHE A 63 -5.54 15.47 -1.73
CA PHE A 63 -6.15 15.39 -0.40
C PHE A 63 -5.10 15.24 0.71
N VAL A 64 -4.16 14.31 0.55
CA VAL A 64 -3.07 14.07 1.50
C VAL A 64 -2.20 15.32 1.68
N ALA A 65 -1.87 16.04 0.60
CA ALA A 65 -1.09 17.26 0.68
C ALA A 65 -1.79 18.38 1.47
N VAL A 66 -3.11 18.55 1.25
CA VAL A 66 -3.90 19.54 1.98
C VAL A 66 -3.97 19.19 3.48
N VAL A 67 -4.28 17.93 3.81
CA VAL A 67 -4.34 17.50 5.22
C VAL A 67 -2.98 17.61 5.89
N PHE A 68 -1.90 17.23 5.20
CA PHE A 68 -0.53 17.40 5.71
C PHE A 68 -0.23 18.86 6.06
N ALA A 69 -0.56 19.81 5.18
CA ALA A 69 -0.33 21.23 5.42
C ALA A 69 -1.11 21.75 6.65
N VAL A 70 -2.38 21.33 6.80
CA VAL A 70 -3.21 21.68 7.96
C VAL A 70 -2.64 21.10 9.26
N LEU A 71 -2.26 19.82 9.26
CA LEU A 71 -1.69 19.17 10.44
C LEU A 71 -0.33 19.77 10.81
N PHE A 72 0.48 20.10 9.81
CA PHE A 72 1.78 20.74 10.02
C PHE A 72 1.63 22.10 10.71
N TRP A 73 0.67 22.91 10.27
CA TRP A 73 0.41 24.24 10.85
C TRP A 73 -0.20 24.18 12.25
N GLN A 74 -1.15 23.28 12.48
CA GLN A 74 -1.97 23.30 13.70
C GLN A 74 -1.48 22.38 14.82
N LEU A 75 -0.94 21.21 14.48
CA LEU A 75 -0.51 20.18 15.46
C LEU A 75 1.02 19.98 15.49
N GLY A 76 1.74 20.53 14.52
CA GLY A 76 3.19 20.46 14.44
C GLY A 76 3.71 19.35 13.52
N TRP A 77 5.02 19.38 13.29
CA TRP A 77 5.67 18.58 12.26
C TRP A 77 5.69 17.07 12.57
N GLN A 78 5.69 16.68 13.85
CA GLN A 78 5.71 15.26 14.25
C GLN A 78 4.43 14.54 13.81
N THR A 79 3.26 15.15 14.06
CA THR A 79 1.96 14.59 13.65
C THR A 79 1.82 14.57 12.14
N ALA A 80 2.27 15.63 11.45
CA ALA A 80 2.21 15.70 9.99
C ALA A 80 3.06 14.60 9.33
N ILE A 81 4.28 14.34 9.84
CA ILE A 81 5.15 13.27 9.32
C ILE A 81 4.57 11.88 9.64
N ALA A 82 4.03 11.67 10.85
CA ALA A 82 3.37 10.41 11.18
C ALA A 82 2.16 10.12 10.28
N TYR A 83 1.36 11.15 9.97
CA TYR A 83 0.26 11.06 9.01
C TYR A 83 0.76 10.71 7.61
N LEU A 84 1.80 11.38 7.11
CA LEU A 84 2.36 11.13 5.78
C LEU A 84 2.92 9.70 5.65
N GLY A 85 3.57 9.20 6.71
CA GLY A 85 4.05 7.81 6.77
C GLY A 85 2.90 6.80 6.72
N GLY A 86 1.80 7.06 7.44
CA GLY A 86 0.60 6.21 7.37
C GLY A 86 -0.10 6.24 6.01
N ALA A 87 -0.24 7.44 5.43
CA ALA A 87 -0.84 7.65 4.11
C ALA A 87 -0.03 6.96 3.00
N PHE A 88 1.30 6.89 3.12
CA PHE A 88 2.14 6.19 2.15
C PHE A 88 1.98 4.66 2.22
N CYS A 89 1.69 4.11 3.39
CA CYS A 89 1.54 2.66 3.60
C CYS A 89 0.14 2.11 3.31
N SER A 90 -0.81 2.95 2.88
CA SER A 90 -2.22 2.59 2.62
C SER A 90 -2.51 2.52 1.13
#